data_AF-A0AAD3CZM7-F1
#
_entry.id   AF-A0AAD3CZM7-F1
#
_cell.length_a   1.000
_cell.length_b   1.000
_cell.length_c   1.000
_cell.angle_alpha   90.00
_cell.angle_beta   90.00
_cell.angle_gamma   90.00
#
_symmetry.space_group_name_H-M   'P 1'
#
loop_
_entity.id
_entity.type
_entity.pdbx_description
1 polymer ?
#
loop_
_entity_poly.entity_id
_entity_poly.type
_entity_poly.pdbx_seq_one_letter_code
_entity_poly.pdbx_strand_id
1 'polypeptide(L)'
;MPSPNLNSEDYYQILGVDRDANDAQLKKAYRKLAVKWHPDKNPDNEEATKNFQKISEAYACLSDEKKRKLYDQYGKEGADHADQMPDGHMPHGFGGFPGGGGGAHHMSQEEAARLFEGLFGGSDPFGGAFGMGGMGGMGGMGRGGMGGGMGMDPFSAMFGGGGPGMHMNMGGGASPFGGMHMNMGNMGGGSPFGGMPGMNFQQQQQRAPQPARFDAIPAGTVVSLKGLKNAKERNGDQGVIQQYNPSTGRYIVVLEDTDETMSVKAQNLLQHVHVRIHDVKSQPELNGKTGTILTWIENKERYNIHVSSLKKVVSLRPANVVLETGTVGYIAGLQSKPELNGKWGTIKNWVRESNKYDVQLSPQQVIRIKVENLRV
;
A
#
# COMPACT_ATOMS: atom_id res chain seq x y z
N MET A 1 2.30 35.63 -2.49
CA MET A 1 3.28 34.53 -2.66
C MET A 1 4.57 35.15 -3.15
N PRO A 2 5.68 35.02 -2.43
CA PRO A 2 6.99 35.43 -2.92
C PRO A 2 7.33 34.70 -4.23
N SER A 3 8.22 35.28 -5.05
CA SER A 3 8.63 34.63 -6.29
C SER A 3 9.61 33.50 -6.00
N PRO A 4 9.51 32.35 -6.70
CA PRO A 4 10.44 31.24 -6.51
C PRO A 4 11.87 31.64 -6.93
N ASN A 5 12.84 31.29 -6.10
CA ASN A 5 14.27 31.53 -6.31
C ASN A 5 15.04 30.20 -6.24
N LEU A 6 15.33 29.61 -7.40
CA LEU A 6 15.98 28.29 -7.53
C LEU A 6 17.49 28.30 -7.22
N ASN A 7 18.07 29.50 -7.09
CA ASN A 7 19.46 29.71 -6.69
C ASN A 7 19.62 29.87 -5.17
N SER A 8 18.50 29.91 -4.44
CA SER A 8 18.52 29.96 -2.98
C SER A 8 18.74 28.57 -2.40
N GLU A 9 19.35 28.52 -1.21
CA GLU A 9 19.44 27.32 -0.36
C GLU A 9 18.23 27.22 0.60
N ASP A 10 17.36 28.24 0.62
CA ASP A 10 16.15 28.26 1.44
C ASP A 10 14.97 27.58 0.71
N TYR A 11 14.39 26.53 1.31
CA TYR A 11 13.30 25.74 0.73
C TYR A 11 12.00 26.53 0.53
N TYR A 12 11.72 27.52 1.39
CA TYR A 12 10.56 28.40 1.20
C TYR A 12 10.78 29.32 0.00
N GLN A 13 12.01 29.81 -0.18
CA GLN A 13 12.37 30.63 -1.34
C GLN A 13 12.41 29.81 -2.63
N ILE A 14 12.93 28.58 -2.61
CA ILE A 14 12.92 27.66 -3.76
C ILE A 14 11.50 27.42 -4.25
N LEU A 15 10.55 27.17 -3.34
CA LEU A 15 9.15 26.95 -3.69
C LEU A 15 8.38 28.26 -3.95
N GLY A 16 8.91 29.42 -3.57
CA GLY A 16 8.22 30.70 -3.71
C GLY A 16 7.00 30.81 -2.79
N VAL A 17 7.14 30.33 -1.55
CA VAL A 17 6.10 30.37 -0.53
C VAL A 17 6.58 31.14 0.69
N ASP A 18 5.65 31.60 1.51
CA ASP A 18 5.96 32.22 2.80
C ASP A 18 6.32 31.14 3.84
N ARG A 19 7.04 31.51 4.90
CA ARG A 19 7.39 30.60 6.00
C ARG A 19 6.16 30.09 6.75
N ASP A 20 5.08 30.86 6.75
CA ASP A 20 3.78 30.47 7.34
C ASP A 20 2.88 29.65 6.38
N ALA A 21 3.39 29.27 5.20
CA ALA A 21 2.59 28.59 4.19
C ALA A 21 1.99 27.28 4.70
N ASN A 22 0.70 27.09 4.44
CA ASN A 22 0.00 25.85 4.76
C ASN A 22 0.25 24.75 3.70
N ASP A 23 -0.11 23.51 4.01
CA ASP A 23 0.13 22.35 3.14
C ASP A 23 -0.48 22.50 1.74
N ALA A 24 -1.64 23.16 1.62
CA ALA A 24 -2.28 23.41 0.34
C ALA A 24 -1.45 24.38 -0.52
N GLN A 25 -0.86 25.40 0.09
CA GLN A 25 0.02 26.36 -0.58
C GLN A 25 1.34 25.71 -1.01
N LEU A 26 1.95 24.89 -0.13
CA LEU A 26 3.15 24.10 -0.46
C LEU A 26 2.91 23.15 -1.63
N LYS A 27 1.80 22.41 -1.58
CA LYS A 27 1.40 21.47 -2.64
C LYS A 27 1.13 22.18 -3.96
N LYS A 28 0.45 23.33 -3.92
CA LYS A 28 0.17 24.15 -5.12
C LYS A 28 1.46 24.69 -5.75
N ALA A 29 2.38 25.20 -4.94
CA ALA A 29 3.67 25.72 -5.39
C ALA A 29 4.54 24.61 -6.02
N TYR A 30 4.64 23.46 -5.34
CA TYR A 30 5.36 22.29 -5.85
C TYR A 30 4.79 21.81 -7.19
N ARG A 31 3.47 21.63 -7.32
CA ARG A 31 2.83 21.20 -8.58
C ARG A 31 3.19 22.12 -9.75
N LYS A 32 3.16 23.43 -9.54
CA LYS A 32 3.45 24.42 -10.59
C LYS A 32 4.91 24.35 -11.04
N LEU A 33 5.85 24.23 -10.09
CA LEU A 33 7.28 24.21 -10.37
C LEU A 33 7.74 22.84 -10.92
N ALA A 34 7.24 21.75 -10.37
CA ALA A 34 7.59 20.39 -10.79
C ALA A 34 7.17 20.11 -12.23
N VAL A 35 5.98 20.57 -12.67
CA VAL A 35 5.57 20.46 -14.08
C VAL A 35 6.41 21.35 -15.00
N LYS A 36 6.86 22.53 -14.52
CA LYS A 36 7.69 23.45 -15.31
C LYS A 36 9.08 22.89 -15.57
N TRP A 37 9.68 22.25 -14.57
CA TRP A 37 11.07 21.78 -14.60
C TRP A 37 11.20 20.27 -14.84
N HIS A 38 10.11 19.56 -15.11
CA HIS A 38 10.15 18.11 -15.32
C HIS A 38 11.09 17.72 -16.47
N PRO A 39 11.88 16.63 -16.34
CA PRO A 39 12.78 16.15 -17.40
C PRO A 39 12.07 15.89 -18.74
N ASP A 40 10.87 15.31 -18.73
CA ASP A 40 10.11 15.03 -19.98
C ASP A 40 9.75 16.29 -20.79
N LYS A 41 9.57 17.45 -20.14
CA LYS A 41 9.34 18.73 -20.84
C LYS A 41 10.64 19.45 -21.21
N ASN A 42 11.75 19.04 -20.62
CA ASN A 42 13.05 19.69 -20.76
C ASN A 42 14.17 18.64 -20.99
N PRO A 43 14.03 17.75 -22.01
CA PRO A 43 14.89 16.57 -22.17
C PRO A 43 16.37 16.91 -22.38
N ASP A 44 16.67 18.09 -22.95
CA ASP A 44 18.03 18.54 -23.26
C ASP A 44 18.59 19.58 -22.26
N ASN A 45 17.91 19.80 -21.12
CA ASN A 45 18.31 20.80 -20.14
C ASN A 45 18.70 20.16 -18.80
N GLU A 46 20.00 19.98 -18.59
CA GLU A 46 20.54 19.45 -17.33
C GLU A 46 20.22 20.33 -16.11
N GLU A 47 20.06 21.65 -16.32
CA GLU A 47 19.67 22.59 -15.26
C GLU A 47 18.22 22.33 -14.82
N ALA A 48 17.35 21.90 -15.73
CA ALA A 48 15.98 21.54 -15.40
C ALA A 48 15.92 20.32 -14.49
N THR A 49 16.74 19.30 -14.76
CA THR A 49 16.86 18.12 -13.89
C THR A 49 17.34 18.49 -12.49
N LYS A 50 18.36 19.35 -12.38
CA LYS A 50 18.86 19.84 -11.07
C LYS A 50 17.81 20.66 -10.33
N ASN A 51 17.11 21.55 -11.03
CA ASN A 51 16.04 22.35 -10.44
C ASN A 51 14.86 21.49 -10.00
N PHE A 52 14.48 20.48 -10.78
CA PHE A 52 13.42 19.52 -10.42
C PHE A 52 13.74 18.75 -9.15
N GLN A 53 15.00 18.30 -8.99
CA GLN A 53 15.48 17.67 -7.77
C GLN A 53 15.39 18.62 -6.58
N LYS A 54 15.91 19.86 -6.70
CA LYS A 54 15.84 20.87 -5.63
C LYS A 54 14.40 21.21 -5.22
N ILE A 55 13.50 21.35 -6.19
CA ILE A 55 12.08 21.63 -5.94
C ILE A 55 11.42 20.45 -5.21
N SER A 56 11.78 19.22 -5.57
CA SER A 56 11.25 18.00 -4.95
C SER A 56 11.80 17.78 -3.55
N GLU A 57 13.07 18.09 -3.32
CA GLU A 57 13.72 18.09 -2.02
C GLU A 57 13.08 19.11 -1.07
N ALA A 58 12.90 20.35 -1.53
CA ALA A 58 12.25 21.40 -0.77
C ALA A 58 10.81 21.02 -0.36
N TYR A 59 10.04 20.44 -1.30
CA TYR A 59 8.68 20.00 -0.98
C TYR A 59 8.66 18.80 -0.03
N ALA A 60 9.54 17.81 -0.20
CA ALA A 60 9.60 16.67 0.70
C ALA A 60 9.98 17.05 2.13
N CYS A 61 10.85 18.07 2.28
CA CYS A 61 11.19 18.61 3.59
C CYS A 61 10.04 19.41 4.21
N LEU A 62 9.44 20.34 3.46
CA LEU A 62 8.43 21.26 4.01
C LEU A 62 7.04 20.64 4.16
N SER A 63 6.72 19.58 3.42
CA SER A 63 5.42 18.90 3.52
C SER A 63 5.30 17.90 4.68
N ASP A 64 6.42 17.53 5.30
CA ASP A 64 6.45 16.73 6.52
C ASP A 64 6.63 17.66 7.72
N GLU A 65 5.67 17.64 8.66
CA GLU A 65 5.66 18.55 9.81
C GLU A 65 6.91 18.40 10.69
N LYS A 66 7.45 17.19 10.82
CA LYS A 66 8.65 16.91 11.63
C LYS A 66 9.90 17.42 10.92
N LYS A 67 10.04 17.15 9.62
CA LYS A 67 11.17 17.64 8.81
C LYS A 67 11.15 19.16 8.69
N ARG A 68 9.98 19.77 8.53
CA ARG A 68 9.78 21.23 8.52
C ARG A 68 10.20 21.86 9.83
N LYS A 69 9.79 21.32 10.99
CA LYS A 69 10.21 21.84 12.30
C LYS A 69 11.73 21.80 12.49
N LEU A 70 12.36 20.69 12.11
CA LEU A 70 13.82 20.55 12.20
C LEU A 70 14.55 21.46 11.21
N TYR A 71 13.99 21.65 10.01
CA TYR A 71 14.48 22.60 9.02
C TYR A 71 14.40 24.05 9.51
N ASP A 72 13.28 24.45 10.11
CA ASP A 72 13.08 25.79 10.64
C ASP A 72 14.03 26.08 11.82
N GLN A 73 14.43 25.04 12.57
CA GLN A 73 15.27 25.17 13.75
C GLN A 73 16.77 25.04 13.46
N TYR A 74 17.16 24.22 12.48
CA TYR A 74 18.56 23.82 12.24
C TYR A 74 18.98 23.85 10.76
N GLY A 75 18.12 24.30 9.86
CA GLY A 75 18.38 24.32 8.42
C GLY A 75 18.41 22.92 7.80
N LYS A 76 19.06 22.80 6.63
CA LYS A 76 19.10 21.57 5.82
C LYS A 76 19.67 20.37 6.57
N GLU A 77 20.69 20.60 7.40
CA GLU A 77 21.35 19.56 8.21
C GLU A 77 20.39 18.94 9.24
N GLY A 78 19.50 19.73 9.85
CA GLY A 78 18.51 19.20 10.79
C GLY A 78 17.42 18.35 10.12
N ALA A 79 17.01 18.73 8.91
CA ALA A 79 15.99 18.01 8.15
C ALA A 79 16.46 16.61 7.74
N ASP A 80 17.74 16.49 7.33
CA ASP A 80 18.34 15.22 6.87
C ASP A 80 18.41 14.16 7.99
N HIS A 81 18.51 14.58 9.25
CA HIS A 81 18.55 13.69 10.41
C HIS A 81 17.18 13.45 11.07
N ALA A 82 16.08 13.97 10.50
CA ALA A 82 14.73 13.82 11.06
C ALA A 82 14.28 12.35 11.20
N ASP A 83 14.74 11.48 10.30
CA ASP A 83 14.42 10.05 10.30
C ASP A 83 15.20 9.26 11.37
N GLN A 84 16.26 9.87 11.94
CA GLN A 84 17.14 9.28 12.96
C GLN A 84 16.85 9.79 14.38
N MET A 85 15.93 10.75 14.53
CA MET A 85 15.59 11.38 15.82
C MET A 85 14.14 11.12 16.20
N PRO A 86 13.84 10.25 17.19
CA PRO A 86 12.46 9.91 17.57
C PRO A 86 11.64 11.10 18.09
N ASP A 87 12.26 12.03 18.83
CA ASP A 87 11.56 13.10 19.57
C ASP A 87 11.74 14.53 19.01
N GLY A 88 12.36 14.69 17.83
CA GLY A 88 12.47 16.01 17.18
C GLY A 88 13.31 17.04 17.94
N HIS A 89 14.21 16.59 18.82
CA HIS A 89 15.14 17.44 19.55
C HIS A 89 16.58 17.02 19.22
N MET A 90 17.40 17.97 18.73
CA MET A 90 18.84 17.74 18.68
C MET A 90 19.39 17.78 20.11
N PRO A 91 20.15 16.76 20.56
CA PRO A 91 20.85 16.84 21.82
C PRO A 91 21.84 18.02 21.79
N HIS A 92 21.73 18.91 22.78
CA HIS A 92 22.65 20.03 22.98
C HIS A 92 24.08 19.49 23.04
N GLY A 93 24.89 19.78 22.02
CA GLY A 93 26.28 19.33 21.93
C GLY A 93 26.67 18.54 20.67
N PHE A 94 25.78 18.38 19.69
CA PHE A 94 26.11 17.74 18.39
C PHE A 94 26.92 18.68 17.45
N GLY A 95 27.96 19.31 17.98
CA GLY A 95 28.94 20.10 17.25
C GLY A 95 30.31 19.43 17.16
N GLY A 96 30.40 18.09 17.31
CA GLY A 96 31.70 17.44 17.44
C GLY A 96 31.72 15.91 17.45
N PHE A 97 31.12 15.23 16.46
CA PHE A 97 31.45 13.83 16.21
C PHE A 97 32.61 13.70 15.21
N PRO A 98 33.78 13.16 15.61
CA PRO A 98 34.89 12.89 14.72
C PRO A 98 34.68 11.51 14.07
N GLY A 99 34.49 11.50 12.76
CA GLY A 99 34.53 10.28 11.95
C GLY A 99 33.16 9.78 11.50
N GLY A 100 32.80 10.15 10.29
CA GLY A 100 31.64 9.61 9.59
C GLY A 100 31.13 10.63 8.59
N GLY A 101 31.77 10.70 7.42
CA GLY A 101 31.28 11.50 6.29
C GLY A 101 29.88 11.03 5.91
N GLY A 102 28.86 11.68 6.47
CA GLY A 102 27.46 11.51 6.13
C GLY A 102 27.13 12.51 5.04
N GLY A 103 27.04 12.03 3.80
CA GLY A 103 26.68 12.86 2.67
C GLY A 103 25.34 13.54 2.89
N ALA A 104 25.26 14.82 2.54
CA ALA A 104 24.00 15.51 2.31
C ALA A 104 23.07 14.58 1.53
N HIS A 105 21.88 14.30 2.06
CA HIS A 105 20.91 13.45 1.39
C HIS A 105 20.32 14.23 0.20
N HIS A 106 21.10 14.36 -0.87
CA HIS A 106 20.60 14.89 -2.14
C HIS A 106 19.54 13.92 -2.67
N MET A 107 18.30 14.41 -2.77
CA MET A 107 17.21 13.67 -3.37
C MET A 107 17.60 13.20 -4.78
N SER A 108 17.58 11.89 -4.98
CA SER A 108 17.88 11.31 -6.29
C SER A 108 16.78 11.62 -7.30
N GLN A 109 17.11 11.55 -8.60
CA GLN A 109 16.14 11.74 -9.67
C GLN A 109 14.96 10.76 -9.58
N GLU A 110 15.23 9.52 -9.16
CA GLU A 110 14.20 8.49 -8.99
C GLU A 110 13.26 8.80 -7.82
N GLU A 111 13.78 9.33 -6.70
CA GLU A 111 12.97 9.73 -5.55
C GLU A 111 12.11 10.95 -5.89
N ALA A 112 12.66 11.93 -6.59
CA ALA A 112 11.93 13.09 -7.09
C ALA A 112 10.80 12.67 -8.05
N ALA A 113 11.07 11.71 -8.95
CA ALA A 113 10.07 11.17 -9.87
C ALA A 113 8.96 10.40 -9.12
N ARG A 114 9.29 9.60 -8.10
CA ARG A 114 8.30 8.90 -7.27
C ARG A 114 7.44 9.87 -6.45
N LEU A 115 8.03 10.95 -5.93
CA LEU A 115 7.30 12.01 -5.22
C LEU A 115 6.29 12.70 -6.15
N PHE A 116 6.72 13.01 -7.38
CA PHE A 116 5.86 13.56 -8.43
C PHE A 116 4.74 12.59 -8.79
N GLU A 117 5.06 11.33 -9.09
CA GLU A 117 4.07 10.30 -9.44
C GLU A 117 3.05 10.07 -8.31
N GLY A 118 3.49 10.06 -7.05
CA GLY A 118 2.61 9.94 -5.88
C GLY A 118 1.64 11.12 -5.73
N LEU A 119 2.04 12.31 -6.19
CA LEU A 119 1.26 13.54 -6.05
C LEU A 119 0.31 13.81 -7.24
N PHE A 120 0.63 13.22 -8.40
CA PHE A 120 -0.16 13.24 -9.62
C PHE A 120 -0.90 11.92 -9.90
N GLY A 121 -0.68 10.87 -9.11
CA GLY A 121 -1.54 9.68 -8.98
C GLY A 121 -1.80 8.91 -10.28
N GLY A 122 -0.83 8.85 -11.20
CA GLY A 122 -1.01 8.21 -12.51
C GLY A 122 -2.00 8.92 -13.44
N SER A 123 -2.52 10.09 -13.04
CA SER A 123 -3.12 11.03 -14.00
C SER A 123 -1.98 11.71 -14.73
N ASP A 124 -1.93 11.57 -16.05
CA ASP A 124 -0.91 12.21 -16.88
C ASP A 124 -0.98 13.74 -16.68
N PRO A 125 -0.06 14.34 -15.90
CA PRO A 125 -0.06 15.79 -15.73
C PRO A 125 0.33 16.50 -17.04
N PHE A 126 0.81 15.71 -18.00
CA PHE A 126 1.18 16.08 -19.36
C PHE A 126 0.04 15.87 -20.36
N GLY A 127 -0.95 15.03 -20.06
CA GLY A 127 -1.95 14.53 -21.03
C GLY A 127 -3.35 15.15 -20.91
N GLY A 128 -3.66 15.89 -19.86
CA GLY A 128 -5.05 16.32 -19.59
C GLY A 128 -5.37 17.82 -19.57
N ALA A 129 -4.38 18.73 -19.45
CA ALA A 129 -4.72 20.13 -19.13
C ALA A 129 -3.77 21.21 -19.66
N PHE A 130 -2.67 20.87 -20.34
CA PHE A 130 -1.67 21.86 -20.78
C PHE A 130 -1.10 21.64 -22.19
N GLY A 131 -1.73 20.77 -23.00
CA GLY A 131 -1.38 20.49 -24.38
C GLY A 131 -2.47 20.90 -25.36
N MET A 132 -2.91 22.17 -25.36
CA MET A 132 -3.73 22.69 -26.46
C MET A 132 -2.81 23.12 -27.62
N GLY A 133 -2.17 22.12 -28.22
CA GLY A 133 -1.39 22.24 -29.44
C GLY A 133 -1.74 21.04 -30.32
N GLY A 134 -2.72 21.21 -31.20
CA GLY A 134 -3.03 20.22 -32.24
C GLY A 134 -4.41 19.57 -32.14
N MET A 135 -5.48 20.36 -32.17
CA MET A 135 -6.78 19.85 -32.64
C MET A 135 -7.02 20.38 -34.06
N GLY A 136 -6.27 19.80 -35.00
CA GLY A 136 -6.60 19.85 -36.41
C GLY A 136 -7.63 18.77 -36.72
N GLY A 137 -8.84 19.17 -37.10
CA GLY A 137 -9.78 18.29 -37.79
C GLY A 137 -11.10 18.03 -37.09
N MET A 138 -11.93 19.06 -36.90
CA MET A 138 -13.36 18.92 -37.20
C MET A 138 -13.95 20.29 -37.54
N GLY A 139 -14.35 20.44 -38.80
CA GLY A 139 -14.86 21.68 -39.35
C GLY A 139 -16.23 22.06 -38.82
N GLY A 140 -16.43 23.37 -38.69
CA GLY A 140 -17.63 24.09 -39.12
C GLY A 140 -18.90 23.92 -38.27
N MET A 141 -19.15 24.90 -37.39
CA MET A 141 -20.30 25.82 -37.47
C MET A 141 -20.30 26.75 -36.24
N GLY A 142 -20.65 28.03 -36.44
CA GLY A 142 -21.33 28.80 -35.37
C GLY A 142 -20.57 29.93 -34.69
N ARG A 143 -20.29 30.98 -35.47
CA ARG A 143 -19.99 32.36 -35.06
C ARG A 143 -20.93 32.89 -33.96
N GLY A 144 -20.37 33.50 -32.90
CA GLY A 144 -21.10 34.34 -31.94
C GLY A 144 -20.22 34.76 -30.75
N GLY A 145 -19.81 36.03 -30.70
CA GLY A 145 -18.75 36.51 -29.81
C GLY A 145 -19.20 36.98 -28.43
N MET A 146 -18.22 37.19 -27.55
CA MET A 146 -18.12 38.34 -26.63
C MET A 146 -16.76 38.29 -25.91
N GLY A 147 -16.00 39.37 -26.02
CA GLY A 147 -14.83 39.61 -25.19
C GLY A 147 -15.23 40.03 -23.78
N GLY A 148 -14.34 39.78 -22.82
CA GLY A 148 -14.47 40.21 -21.43
C GLY A 148 -13.51 39.43 -20.55
N GLY A 149 -12.34 40.01 -20.29
CA GLY A 149 -11.32 39.40 -19.45
C GLY A 149 -11.76 39.24 -18.01
N MET A 150 -11.56 38.03 -17.49
CA MET A 150 -11.36 37.74 -16.08
C MET A 150 -10.29 36.65 -16.03
N GLY A 151 -9.12 36.98 -15.50
CA GLY A 151 -8.04 36.03 -15.26
C GLY A 151 -8.48 35.02 -14.22
N MET A 152 -9.09 33.93 -14.65
CA MET A 152 -9.13 32.70 -13.86
C MET A 152 -7.86 31.92 -14.16
N ASP A 153 -7.04 31.70 -13.14
CA ASP A 153 -5.96 30.72 -13.19
C ASP A 153 -6.54 29.37 -13.66
N PRO A 154 -6.09 28.80 -14.77
CA PRO A 154 -6.60 27.52 -15.30
C PRO A 154 -6.38 26.34 -14.33
N PHE A 155 -5.55 26.56 -13.30
CA PHE A 155 -5.30 25.63 -12.21
C PHE A 155 -6.41 25.60 -11.14
N SER A 156 -7.19 26.68 -10.97
CA SER A 156 -8.27 26.75 -9.97
C SER A 156 -9.56 26.07 -10.44
N ALA A 157 -9.80 26.05 -11.76
CA ALA A 157 -11.00 25.44 -12.36
C ALA A 157 -11.00 23.91 -12.32
N MET A 158 -9.84 23.27 -12.14
CA MET A 158 -9.71 21.81 -12.18
C MET A 158 -10.01 21.11 -10.83
N PHE A 159 -10.00 21.84 -9.71
CA PHE A 159 -10.08 21.24 -8.36
C PHE A 159 -11.06 21.91 -7.38
N GLY A 160 -11.85 22.89 -7.82
CA GLY A 160 -12.86 23.56 -6.98
C GLY A 160 -14.25 22.94 -7.12
N GLY A 161 -14.67 22.11 -6.15
CA GLY A 161 -16.02 21.53 -6.18
C GLY A 161 -16.42 20.70 -4.95
N GLY A 162 -16.33 21.28 -3.75
CA GLY A 162 -17.08 20.85 -2.57
C GLY A 162 -18.35 21.70 -2.43
N GLY A 163 -19.52 21.07 -2.20
CA GLY A 163 -20.88 21.67 -2.26
C GLY A 163 -21.16 22.85 -1.32
N PRO A 164 -22.34 23.51 -1.38
CA PRO A 164 -23.57 22.92 -0.84
C PRO A 164 -24.93 23.36 -1.47
N GLY A 165 -25.98 22.55 -1.25
CA GLY A 165 -27.39 22.91 -1.02
C GLY A 165 -28.18 23.72 -2.07
N MET A 166 -29.31 23.15 -2.56
CA MET A 166 -30.55 23.91 -2.78
C MET A 166 -31.78 23.00 -2.98
N HIS A 167 -32.84 23.37 -2.26
CA HIS A 167 -34.24 22.97 -2.42
C HIS A 167 -34.80 23.29 -3.82
N MET A 168 -35.67 22.42 -4.36
CA MET A 168 -36.99 22.69 -5.02
C MET A 168 -37.65 21.31 -5.26
N ASN A 169 -38.79 20.97 -4.66
CA ASN A 169 -40.17 21.37 -4.96
C ASN A 169 -40.65 21.10 -6.40
N MET A 170 -41.32 19.96 -6.58
CA MET A 170 -42.40 19.68 -7.54
C MET A 170 -43.06 18.38 -7.02
N GLY A 171 -44.34 18.25 -6.71
CA GLY A 171 -45.52 19.06 -7.03
C GLY A 171 -46.52 18.18 -7.80
N GLY A 172 -47.55 17.68 -7.09
CA GLY A 172 -48.78 17.09 -7.64
C GLY A 172 -48.77 15.56 -7.72
N GLY A 173 -49.79 14.80 -7.36
CA GLY A 173 -51.14 14.98 -6.78
C GLY A 173 -51.55 13.57 -6.28
N ALA A 174 -52.67 13.27 -5.65
CA ALA A 174 -53.93 13.95 -5.44
C ALA A 174 -54.62 13.28 -4.23
N SER A 175 -55.13 14.12 -3.33
CA SER A 175 -56.44 14.03 -2.67
C SER A 175 -56.81 12.91 -1.68
N PRO A 176 -57.76 13.22 -0.76
CA PRO A 176 -57.75 12.78 0.63
C PRO A 176 -59.00 11.95 0.99
N PHE A 177 -59.32 11.84 2.28
CA PHE A 177 -60.32 10.99 2.96
C PHE A 177 -59.73 9.65 3.41
N GLY A 178 -59.77 9.24 4.68
CA GLY A 178 -60.52 9.70 5.85
C GLY A 178 -60.79 8.46 6.72
N GLY A 179 -60.70 8.60 8.04
CA GLY A 179 -61.34 7.69 9.00
C GLY A 179 -60.49 6.57 9.60
N MET A 180 -60.00 6.81 10.82
CA MET A 180 -59.97 5.78 11.87
C MET A 180 -61.41 5.38 12.19
N HIS A 181 -61.75 4.08 12.20
CA HIS A 181 -62.42 3.43 13.33
C HIS A 181 -62.63 1.92 13.12
N MET A 182 -62.68 1.23 14.25
CA MET A 182 -62.72 -0.21 14.47
C MET A 182 -63.88 -0.93 13.78
N ASN A 183 -63.66 -2.22 13.44
CA ASN A 183 -64.72 -3.20 13.58
C ASN A 183 -64.18 -4.49 14.19
N MET A 184 -64.70 -4.77 15.38
CA MET A 184 -64.50 -5.93 16.23
C MET A 184 -65.59 -6.93 15.87
N GLY A 185 -65.21 -8.11 15.39
CA GLY A 185 -66.15 -9.15 14.97
C GLY A 185 -65.60 -10.52 15.28
N ASN A 186 -65.45 -10.82 16.57
CA ASN A 186 -65.12 -12.11 17.13
C ASN A 186 -66.40 -12.86 17.51
N MET A 187 -66.63 -14.01 16.89
CA MET A 187 -67.52 -15.11 17.29
C MET A 187 -67.04 -16.32 16.47
N GLY A 188 -66.69 -17.49 17.01
CA GLY A 188 -66.70 -18.05 18.34
C GLY A 188 -66.40 -19.55 18.23
N GLY A 189 -65.79 -20.14 19.27
CA GLY A 189 -65.55 -21.58 19.44
C GLY A 189 -64.17 -22.02 18.98
N GLY A 190 -63.23 -22.49 19.80
CA GLY A 190 -63.35 -23.18 21.08
C GLY A 190 -62.72 -24.57 20.98
N SER A 191 -61.37 -24.60 20.88
CA SER A 191 -60.36 -25.61 21.32
C SER A 191 -60.61 -27.13 21.22
N PRO A 192 -59.62 -28.03 21.46
CA PRO A 192 -58.15 -27.88 21.62
C PRO A 192 -57.36 -28.90 20.75
N PHE A 193 -56.10 -28.64 20.37
CA PHE A 193 -55.03 -29.66 20.44
C PHE A 193 -53.68 -29.07 19.99
N GLY A 194 -52.63 -29.36 20.77
CA GLY A 194 -51.24 -29.37 20.29
C GLY A 194 -50.46 -28.08 20.52
N GLY A 195 -49.84 -27.95 21.69
CA GLY A 195 -48.83 -26.92 21.94
C GLY A 195 -47.60 -27.10 21.04
N MET A 196 -47.15 -25.99 20.46
CA MET A 196 -45.79 -25.85 19.92
C MET A 196 -45.23 -24.48 20.38
N PRO A 197 -44.09 -24.46 21.09
CA PRO A 197 -43.43 -23.22 21.47
C PRO A 197 -42.77 -22.56 20.25
N GLY A 198 -42.74 -21.22 20.26
CA GLY A 198 -42.11 -20.42 19.21
C GLY A 198 -40.68 -20.87 18.91
N MET A 199 -40.46 -21.31 17.68
CA MET A 199 -39.12 -21.49 17.12
C MET A 199 -38.57 -20.12 16.72
N ASN A 200 -37.65 -19.62 17.54
CA ASN A 200 -36.67 -18.61 17.15
C ASN A 200 -35.96 -19.09 15.89
N PHE A 201 -36.31 -18.51 14.74
CA PHE A 201 -35.50 -18.57 13.53
C PHE A 201 -34.31 -17.59 13.66
N GLN A 202 -33.44 -17.85 14.63
CA GLN A 202 -32.06 -17.41 14.53
C GLN A 202 -31.37 -18.44 13.66
N GLN A 203 -31.49 -18.24 12.35
CA GLN A 203 -30.73 -18.98 11.35
C GLN A 203 -29.26 -18.60 11.54
N GLN A 204 -28.60 -19.20 12.53
CA GLN A 204 -27.15 -19.37 12.51
C GLN A 204 -26.87 -20.22 11.29
N GLN A 205 -26.65 -19.55 10.16
CA GLN A 205 -25.95 -20.13 9.03
C GLN A 205 -24.57 -20.49 9.56
N GLN A 206 -24.45 -21.71 10.09
CA GLN A 206 -23.19 -22.41 10.19
C GLN A 206 -22.71 -22.55 8.75
N ARG A 207 -21.94 -21.56 8.29
CA ARG A 207 -21.23 -21.64 7.02
C ARG A 207 -20.42 -22.92 7.07
N ALA A 208 -20.75 -23.86 6.20
CA ALA A 208 -19.94 -25.06 6.00
C ALA A 208 -18.47 -24.62 5.86
N PRO A 209 -17.51 -25.35 6.47
CA PRO A 209 -16.10 -25.05 6.29
C PRO A 209 -15.82 -25.05 4.79
N GLN A 210 -15.47 -23.88 4.25
CA GLN A 210 -15.10 -23.79 2.85
C GLN A 210 -13.93 -24.75 2.62
N PRO A 211 -13.91 -25.51 1.50
CA PRO A 211 -12.82 -26.42 1.23
C PRO A 211 -11.49 -25.66 1.30
N ALA A 212 -10.49 -26.25 1.97
CA ALA A 212 -9.16 -25.67 2.09
C ALA A 212 -8.64 -25.37 0.68
N ARG A 213 -8.64 -24.09 0.32
CA ARG A 213 -8.10 -23.61 -0.94
C ARG A 213 -6.59 -23.87 -0.93
N PHE A 214 -6.12 -24.65 -1.89
CA PHE A 214 -4.72 -25.02 -2.07
C PHE A 214 -3.85 -23.83 -2.53
N ASP A 215 -4.50 -22.78 -3.03
CA ASP A 215 -3.91 -21.54 -3.54
C ASP A 215 -4.05 -20.34 -2.59
N ALA A 216 -4.67 -20.53 -1.41
CA ALA A 216 -4.84 -19.48 -0.42
C ALA A 216 -4.05 -19.81 0.85
N ILE A 217 -3.46 -18.79 1.46
CA ILE A 217 -2.75 -18.94 2.73
C ILE A 217 -3.77 -19.41 3.79
N PRO A 218 -3.49 -20.49 4.55
CA PRO A 218 -4.47 -21.09 5.46
C PRO A 218 -4.86 -20.14 6.59
N ALA A 219 -6.10 -20.27 7.06
CA ALA A 219 -6.50 -19.68 8.34
C ALA A 219 -5.60 -20.21 9.47
N GLY A 220 -5.31 -19.36 10.45
CA GLY A 220 -4.35 -19.63 11.53
C GLY A 220 -2.90 -19.27 11.19
N THR A 221 -2.61 -18.88 9.94
CA THR A 221 -1.25 -18.49 9.55
C THR A 221 -0.91 -17.11 10.11
N VAL A 222 0.22 -17.03 10.83
CA VAL A 222 0.79 -15.75 11.30
C VAL A 222 1.41 -14.99 10.13
N VAL A 223 1.07 -13.70 10.03
CA VAL A 223 1.52 -12.79 8.99
C VAL A 223 1.89 -11.45 9.58
N SER A 224 2.80 -10.74 8.92
CA SER A 224 2.98 -9.30 9.13
C SER A 224 2.37 -8.53 7.97
N LEU A 225 1.78 -7.38 8.29
CA LEU A 225 1.31 -6.43 7.30
C LEU A 225 2.48 -5.67 6.68
N LYS A 226 2.47 -5.50 5.36
CA LYS A 226 3.48 -4.72 4.63
C LYS A 226 2.89 -3.97 3.44
N GLY A 227 3.53 -2.87 3.05
CA GLY A 227 3.20 -2.13 1.83
C GLY A 227 1.77 -1.58 1.76
N LEU A 228 1.08 -1.44 2.90
CA LEU A 228 -0.23 -0.81 2.97
C LEU A 228 -0.08 0.68 2.68
N LYS A 229 -0.82 1.17 1.68
CA LYS A 229 -0.77 2.58 1.26
C LYS A 229 -1.69 3.49 2.09
N ASN A 230 -2.86 2.96 2.47
CA ASN A 230 -3.92 3.71 3.16
C ASN A 230 -3.93 3.51 4.67
N ALA A 231 -3.06 2.63 5.18
CA ALA A 231 -2.89 2.34 6.60
C ALA A 231 -1.40 2.05 6.83
N LYS A 232 -0.56 3.07 6.64
CA LYS A 232 0.90 2.90 6.64
C LYS A 232 1.44 2.58 8.03
N GLU A 233 0.79 3.14 9.04
CA GLU A 233 1.00 2.93 10.47
C GLU A 233 0.81 1.47 10.89
N ARG A 234 0.01 0.70 10.13
CA ARG A 234 -0.21 -0.73 10.34
C ARG A 234 0.86 -1.62 9.70
N ASN A 235 1.82 -1.06 8.96
CA ASN A 235 2.91 -1.87 8.39
C ASN A 235 3.86 -2.32 9.49
N GLY A 236 4.11 -3.62 9.57
CA GLY A 236 4.88 -4.24 10.65
C GLY A 236 4.00 -5.00 11.62
N ASP A 237 2.76 -4.55 11.84
CA ASP A 237 1.79 -5.20 12.74
C ASP A 237 1.65 -6.68 12.38
N GLN A 238 1.67 -7.51 13.41
CA GLN A 238 1.47 -8.95 13.30
C GLN A 238 -0.02 -9.28 13.44
N GLY A 239 -0.43 -10.32 12.74
CA GLY A 239 -1.79 -10.81 12.80
C GLY A 239 -1.90 -12.25 12.33
N VAL A 240 -3.07 -12.83 12.57
CA VAL A 240 -3.40 -14.18 12.17
C VAL A 240 -4.45 -14.12 11.07
N ILE A 241 -4.21 -14.84 9.97
CA ILE A 241 -5.24 -14.98 8.92
C ILE A 241 -6.44 -15.71 9.51
N GLN A 242 -7.60 -15.08 9.49
CA GLN A 242 -8.85 -15.70 9.89
C GLN A 242 -9.53 -16.37 8.69
N GLN A 243 -9.57 -15.67 7.54
CA GLN A 243 -10.27 -16.16 6.37
C GLN A 243 -9.74 -15.50 5.08
N TYR A 244 -9.82 -16.21 3.95
CA TYR A 244 -9.69 -15.62 2.62
C TYR A 244 -11.06 -15.42 1.98
N ASN A 245 -11.34 -14.22 1.48
CA ASN A 245 -12.54 -13.90 0.72
C ASN A 245 -12.24 -14.02 -0.80
N PRO A 246 -12.79 -15.04 -1.49
CA PRO A 246 -12.52 -15.28 -2.90
C PRO A 246 -13.14 -14.24 -3.83
N SER A 247 -14.27 -13.64 -3.43
CA SER A 247 -14.97 -12.64 -4.24
C SER A 247 -14.20 -11.33 -4.33
N THR A 248 -13.47 -10.98 -3.27
CA THR A 248 -12.67 -9.74 -3.22
C THR A 248 -11.18 -9.97 -3.42
N GLY A 249 -10.72 -11.22 -3.39
CA GLY A 249 -9.31 -11.58 -3.41
C GLY A 249 -8.51 -11.07 -2.20
N ARG A 250 -9.17 -10.93 -1.04
CA ARG A 250 -8.57 -10.35 0.18
C ARG A 250 -8.61 -11.32 1.34
N TYR A 251 -7.61 -11.24 2.20
CA TYR A 251 -7.56 -11.93 3.48
C TYR A 251 -8.15 -11.04 4.58
N ILE A 252 -8.85 -11.67 5.50
CA ILE A 252 -9.24 -11.10 6.78
C ILE A 252 -8.15 -11.53 7.77
N VAL A 253 -7.46 -10.55 8.32
CA VAL A 253 -6.39 -10.73 9.31
C VAL A 253 -6.84 -10.13 10.62
N VAL A 254 -6.74 -10.89 11.71
CA VAL A 254 -6.95 -10.38 13.07
C VAL A 254 -5.59 -9.96 13.60
N LEU A 255 -5.42 -8.69 13.96
CA LEU A 255 -4.17 -8.17 14.51
C LEU A 255 -3.97 -8.65 15.95
N GLU A 256 -2.77 -9.11 16.30
CA GLU A 256 -2.49 -9.68 17.62
C GLU A 256 -2.57 -8.64 18.76
N ASP A 257 -2.15 -7.41 18.50
CA ASP A 257 -2.07 -6.38 19.56
C ASP A 257 -3.40 -5.68 19.86
N THR A 258 -4.33 -5.69 18.91
CA THR A 258 -5.57 -4.88 18.99
C THR A 258 -6.85 -5.69 18.84
N ASP A 259 -6.74 -6.98 18.48
CA ASP A 259 -7.86 -7.83 18.05
C ASP A 259 -8.71 -7.23 16.90
N GLU A 260 -8.22 -6.16 16.24
CA GLU A 260 -8.89 -5.55 15.11
C GLU A 260 -8.78 -6.44 13.87
N THR A 261 -9.82 -6.46 13.05
CA THR A 261 -9.81 -7.18 11.77
C THR A 261 -9.50 -6.25 10.60
N MET A 262 -8.56 -6.65 9.75
CA MET A 262 -8.20 -5.93 8.54
C MET A 262 -8.43 -6.77 7.28
N SER A 263 -8.98 -6.13 6.24
CA SER A 263 -9.15 -6.75 4.91
C SER A 263 -8.02 -6.36 3.96
N VAL A 264 -7.06 -7.26 3.77
CA VAL A 264 -5.77 -6.99 3.11
C VAL A 264 -5.53 -7.89 1.90
N LYS A 265 -4.79 -7.38 0.90
CA LYS A 265 -4.42 -8.17 -0.29
C LYS A 265 -3.25 -9.11 0.03
N ALA A 266 -3.13 -10.21 -0.72
CA ALA A 266 -2.02 -11.16 -0.59
C ALA A 266 -0.63 -10.50 -0.62
N GLN A 267 -0.41 -9.56 -1.54
CA GLN A 267 0.84 -8.81 -1.69
C GLN A 267 1.22 -7.97 -0.45
N ASN A 268 0.23 -7.64 0.38
CA ASN A 268 0.39 -6.88 1.61
C ASN A 268 0.63 -7.76 2.84
N LEU A 269 0.75 -9.08 2.63
CA LEU A 269 1.06 -10.04 3.67
C LEU A 269 2.49 -10.55 3.50
N LEU A 270 3.19 -10.63 4.61
CA LEU A 270 4.40 -11.40 4.74
C LEU A 270 4.09 -12.60 5.64
N GLN A 271 4.17 -13.81 5.09
CA GLN A 271 3.94 -15.02 5.86
C GLN A 271 5.11 -15.31 6.79
N HIS A 272 4.83 -15.53 8.08
CA HIS A 272 5.83 -16.04 9.02
C HIS A 272 5.91 -17.55 8.87
N VAL A 273 6.76 -17.99 7.95
CA VAL A 273 6.98 -19.42 7.70
C VAL A 273 8.08 -19.94 8.62
N HIS A 274 7.75 -20.91 9.46
CA HIS A 274 8.72 -21.66 10.23
C HIS A 274 9.43 -22.68 9.34
N VAL A 275 10.74 -22.77 9.52
CA VAL A 275 11.61 -23.60 8.71
C VAL A 275 12.60 -24.38 9.55
N ARG A 276 13.05 -25.52 9.02
CA ARG A 276 14.18 -26.27 9.56
C ARG A 276 15.39 -26.10 8.66
N ILE A 277 16.55 -25.86 9.26
CA ILE A 277 17.80 -25.65 8.53
C ILE A 277 18.59 -26.96 8.46
N HIS A 278 19.15 -27.26 7.29
CA HIS A 278 19.95 -28.46 7.07
C HIS A 278 21.05 -28.29 6.02
N ASP A 279 22.02 -29.21 6.04
CA ASP A 279 23.11 -29.34 5.07
C ASP A 279 23.94 -28.06 4.82
N VAL A 280 24.03 -27.18 5.82
CA VAL A 280 24.87 -25.98 5.77
C VAL A 280 26.31 -26.36 6.13
N LYS A 281 27.14 -26.60 5.12
CA LYS A 281 28.54 -27.02 5.29
C LYS A 281 29.43 -25.94 5.93
N SER A 282 29.19 -24.67 5.58
CA SER A 282 30.00 -23.54 6.07
C SER A 282 29.71 -23.14 7.51
N GLN A 283 28.53 -23.48 8.02
CA GLN A 283 28.08 -23.18 9.39
C GLN A 283 27.32 -24.40 9.94
N PRO A 284 28.05 -25.48 10.33
CA PRO A 284 27.42 -26.73 10.78
C PRO A 284 26.50 -26.56 11.99
N GLU A 285 26.73 -25.55 12.82
CA GLU A 285 25.95 -25.24 14.03
C GLU A 285 24.50 -24.82 13.73
N LEU A 286 24.21 -24.44 12.47
CA LEU A 286 22.87 -24.13 12.01
C LEU A 286 22.03 -25.37 11.75
N ASN A 287 22.66 -26.52 11.48
CA ASN A 287 21.94 -27.72 11.07
C ASN A 287 21.08 -28.25 12.23
N GLY A 288 19.82 -28.55 11.93
CA GLY A 288 18.82 -28.97 12.91
C GLY A 288 18.17 -27.82 13.69
N LYS A 289 18.63 -26.57 13.53
CA LYS A 289 17.93 -25.40 14.09
C LYS A 289 16.68 -25.08 13.30
N THR A 290 15.74 -24.41 13.96
CA THR A 290 14.56 -23.82 13.35
C THR A 290 14.71 -22.31 13.25
N GLY A 291 13.97 -21.70 12.34
CA GLY A 291 13.92 -20.26 12.19
C GLY A 291 12.64 -19.81 11.51
N THR A 292 12.48 -18.50 11.38
CA THR A 292 11.36 -17.88 10.67
C THR A 292 11.90 -17.14 9.46
N ILE A 293 11.30 -17.36 8.29
CA ILE A 293 11.63 -16.60 7.08
C ILE A 293 11.18 -15.14 7.29
N LEU A 294 12.11 -14.22 7.12
CA LEU A 294 11.85 -12.78 7.15
C LEU A 294 11.61 -12.23 5.76
N THR A 295 12.46 -12.60 4.79
CA THR A 295 12.34 -12.09 3.42
C THR A 295 13.11 -12.97 2.43
N TRP A 296 12.75 -12.85 1.16
CA TRP A 296 13.49 -13.38 0.02
C TRP A 296 14.39 -12.29 -0.56
N ILE A 297 15.67 -12.61 -0.76
CA ILE A 297 16.65 -11.73 -1.40
C ILE A 297 16.78 -12.15 -2.86
N GLU A 298 16.12 -11.40 -3.76
CA GLU A 298 16.04 -11.72 -5.20
C GLU A 298 17.43 -11.86 -5.85
N ASN A 299 18.31 -10.87 -5.66
CA ASN A 299 19.63 -10.84 -6.30
C ASN A 299 20.61 -11.93 -5.81
N LYS A 300 20.35 -12.53 -4.64
CA LYS A 300 21.20 -13.60 -4.08
C LYS A 300 20.52 -14.96 -4.13
N GLU A 301 19.25 -15.00 -4.53
CA GLU A 301 18.37 -16.17 -4.48
C GLU A 301 18.41 -16.90 -3.13
N ARG A 302 18.24 -16.14 -2.04
CA ARG A 302 18.36 -16.65 -0.66
C ARG A 302 17.24 -16.14 0.24
N TYR A 303 16.87 -16.96 1.22
CA TYR A 303 16.05 -16.54 2.33
C TYR A 303 16.90 -15.87 3.41
N ASN A 304 16.44 -14.73 3.91
CA ASN A 304 16.83 -14.23 5.22
C ASN A 304 15.97 -14.88 6.27
N ILE A 305 16.62 -15.56 7.22
CA ILE A 305 15.95 -16.38 8.22
C ILE A 305 16.42 -15.92 9.59
N HIS A 306 15.48 -15.56 10.46
CA HIS A 306 15.76 -15.32 11.86
C HIS A 306 15.83 -16.66 12.60
N VAL A 307 16.99 -16.99 13.16
CA VAL A 307 17.21 -18.23 13.93
C VAL A 307 17.09 -17.88 15.40
N SER A 308 15.90 -18.08 15.98
CA SER A 308 15.56 -17.62 17.33
C SER A 308 16.51 -18.16 18.40
N SER A 309 16.93 -19.42 18.30
CA SER A 309 17.85 -20.04 19.27
C SER A 309 19.24 -19.38 19.32
N LEU A 310 19.64 -18.71 18.23
CA LEU A 310 20.93 -18.04 18.10
C LEU A 310 20.81 -16.51 18.07
N LYS A 311 19.58 -15.98 18.14
CA LYS A 311 19.24 -14.55 18.01
C LYS A 311 19.96 -13.87 16.84
N LYS A 312 20.13 -14.59 15.73
CA LYS A 312 20.88 -14.12 14.54
C LYS A 312 20.06 -14.30 13.27
N VAL A 313 20.28 -13.41 12.30
CA VAL A 313 19.72 -13.53 10.95
C VAL A 313 20.77 -14.15 10.03
N VAL A 314 20.38 -15.18 9.26
CA VAL A 314 21.25 -15.86 8.31
C VAL A 314 20.65 -15.85 6.90
N SER A 315 21.52 -15.82 5.89
CA SER A 315 21.12 -15.84 4.48
C SER A 315 21.41 -17.20 3.85
N LEU A 316 20.37 -18.02 3.66
CA LEU A 316 20.50 -19.42 3.23
C LEU A 316 19.81 -19.67 1.88
N ARG A 317 20.39 -20.58 1.09
CA ARG A 317 19.78 -21.03 -0.18
C ARG A 317 18.55 -21.89 0.12
N PRO A 318 17.55 -21.93 -0.78
CA PRO A 318 16.40 -22.84 -0.65
C PRO A 318 16.80 -24.31 -0.38
N ALA A 319 17.91 -24.77 -0.98
CA ALA A 319 18.43 -26.13 -0.78
C ALA A 319 18.81 -26.48 0.66
N ASN A 320 18.99 -25.48 1.54
CA ASN A 320 19.36 -25.64 2.95
C ASN A 320 18.20 -25.42 3.92
N VAL A 321 16.99 -25.22 3.39
CA VAL A 321 15.83 -24.74 4.15
C VAL A 321 14.64 -25.64 3.82
N VAL A 322 14.14 -26.32 4.84
CA VAL A 322 12.93 -27.13 4.75
C VAL A 322 11.74 -26.29 5.23
N LEU A 323 10.78 -26.08 4.34
CA LEU A 323 9.48 -25.51 4.65
C LEU A 323 8.58 -26.62 5.22
N GLU A 324 7.77 -26.30 6.23
CA GLU A 324 6.91 -27.29 6.88
C GLU A 324 5.71 -27.70 5.99
N THR A 325 5.23 -28.93 6.17
CA THR A 325 3.98 -29.39 5.55
C THR A 325 2.83 -28.46 5.91
N GLY A 326 2.01 -28.09 4.94
CA GLY A 326 0.95 -27.10 5.09
C GLY A 326 1.37 -25.69 4.69
N THR A 327 2.67 -25.41 4.55
CA THR A 327 3.15 -24.15 3.98
C THR A 327 2.61 -23.97 2.57
N VAL A 328 2.09 -22.79 2.27
CA VAL A 328 1.61 -22.43 0.94
C VAL A 328 2.64 -21.51 0.30
N GLY A 329 3.06 -21.87 -0.91
CA GLY A 329 4.01 -21.08 -1.69
C GLY A 329 3.63 -21.06 -3.16
N TYR A 330 4.28 -20.19 -3.92
CA TYR A 330 4.12 -20.12 -5.37
C TYR A 330 5.32 -20.77 -6.09
N ILE A 331 5.02 -21.36 -7.24
CA ILE A 331 6.02 -22.00 -8.09
C ILE A 331 6.78 -20.91 -8.86
N ALA A 332 8.11 -21.01 -8.87
CA ALA A 332 8.98 -20.10 -9.60
C ALA A 332 10.15 -20.84 -10.26
N GLY A 333 10.59 -20.36 -11.42
CA GLY A 333 11.76 -20.88 -12.14
C GLY A 333 11.64 -22.34 -12.60
N LEU A 334 10.43 -22.91 -12.68
CA LEU A 334 10.22 -24.28 -13.11
C LEU A 334 10.33 -24.38 -14.63
N GLN A 335 11.44 -24.92 -15.13
CA GLN A 335 11.73 -25.04 -16.56
C GLN A 335 10.99 -26.20 -17.25
N SER A 336 10.75 -27.30 -16.52
CA SER A 336 10.11 -28.49 -17.09
C SER A 336 8.62 -28.31 -17.38
N LYS A 337 7.97 -27.38 -16.67
CA LYS A 337 6.55 -27.03 -16.81
C LYS A 337 6.36 -25.52 -16.59
N PRO A 338 6.80 -24.68 -17.55
CA PRO A 338 6.77 -23.22 -17.39
C PRO A 338 5.38 -22.66 -17.10
N GLU A 339 4.32 -23.32 -17.56
CA GLU A 339 2.91 -22.99 -17.37
C GLU A 339 2.43 -23.07 -15.91
N LEU A 340 3.25 -23.65 -15.02
CA LEU A 340 2.96 -23.72 -13.59
C LEU A 340 3.61 -22.58 -12.80
N ASN A 341 4.54 -21.82 -13.39
CA ASN A 341 5.13 -20.67 -12.70
C ASN A 341 4.05 -19.62 -12.37
N GLY A 342 4.14 -19.05 -11.17
CA GLY A 342 3.14 -18.14 -10.61
C GLY A 342 1.92 -18.84 -9.98
N LYS A 343 1.74 -20.15 -10.16
CA LYS A 343 0.67 -20.89 -9.47
C LYS A 343 1.05 -21.14 -8.01
N TRP A 344 0.07 -21.00 -7.14
CA TRP A 344 0.18 -21.28 -5.72
C TRP A 344 -0.20 -22.72 -5.41
N GLY A 345 0.44 -23.28 -4.38
CA GLY A 345 0.18 -24.64 -3.94
C GLY A 345 0.59 -24.86 -2.50
N THR A 346 0.04 -25.92 -1.90
CA THR A 346 0.35 -26.31 -0.52
C THR A 346 1.35 -27.46 -0.49
N ILE A 347 2.39 -27.36 0.32
CA ILE A 347 3.33 -28.46 0.56
C ILE A 347 2.60 -29.57 1.31
N LYS A 348 2.58 -30.77 0.75
CA LYS A 348 2.05 -31.98 1.40
C LYS A 348 3.14 -32.84 2.02
N ASN A 349 4.31 -32.84 1.40
CA ASN A 349 5.43 -33.65 1.86
C ASN A 349 6.75 -33.06 1.35
N TRP A 350 7.81 -33.29 2.12
CA TRP A 350 9.19 -33.07 1.70
C TRP A 350 9.90 -34.42 1.59
N VAL A 351 10.36 -34.74 0.39
CA VAL A 351 11.05 -36.00 0.07
C VAL A 351 12.54 -35.79 0.26
N ARG A 352 13.03 -36.17 1.44
CA ARG A 352 14.40 -35.91 1.91
C ARG A 352 15.46 -36.49 0.97
N GLU A 353 15.23 -37.67 0.40
CA GLU A 353 16.21 -38.38 -0.44
C GLU A 353 16.51 -37.63 -1.74
N SER A 354 15.51 -36.91 -2.26
CA SER A 354 15.61 -36.20 -3.55
C SER A 354 15.64 -34.68 -3.40
N ASN A 355 15.52 -34.18 -2.16
CA ASN A 355 15.33 -32.77 -1.83
C ASN A 355 14.26 -32.08 -2.70
N LYS A 356 13.06 -32.65 -2.70
CA LYS A 356 11.90 -32.18 -3.48
C LYS A 356 10.66 -32.05 -2.60
N TYR A 357 9.77 -31.14 -2.97
CA TYR A 357 8.44 -31.02 -2.36
C TYR A 357 7.40 -31.71 -3.24
N ASP A 358 6.46 -32.38 -2.59
CA ASP A 358 5.16 -32.71 -3.16
C ASP A 358 4.21 -31.55 -2.88
N VAL A 359 3.82 -30.83 -3.93
CA VAL A 359 3.01 -29.61 -3.86
C VAL A 359 1.64 -29.87 -4.47
N GLN A 360 0.59 -29.66 -3.69
CA GLN A 360 -0.79 -29.77 -4.14
C GLN A 360 -1.24 -28.47 -4.81
N LEU A 361 -1.68 -28.57 -6.07
CA LEU A 361 -2.20 -27.45 -6.88
C LEU A 361 -3.71 -27.52 -7.11
N SER A 362 -4.33 -28.68 -6.87
CA SER A 362 -5.78 -28.88 -6.90
C SER A 362 -6.14 -30.16 -6.12
N PRO A 363 -7.43 -30.49 -5.91
CA PRO A 363 -7.80 -31.69 -5.16
C PRO A 363 -7.24 -32.98 -5.79
N GLN A 364 -7.08 -33.01 -7.11
CA GLN A 364 -6.57 -34.17 -7.86
C GLN A 364 -5.14 -34.00 -8.37
N GLN A 365 -4.54 -32.81 -8.22
CA GLN A 365 -3.22 -32.51 -8.79
C GLN A 365 -2.18 -32.26 -7.70
N VAL A 366 -1.24 -33.20 -7.58
CA VAL A 366 0.00 -33.04 -6.81
C VAL A 366 1.18 -33.17 -7.75
N ILE A 367 2.13 -32.24 -7.67
CA ILE A 367 3.35 -32.27 -8.46
C ILE A 367 4.56 -32.39 -7.54
N ARG A 368 5.64 -33.01 -8.05
CA ARG A 368 6.92 -33.07 -7.36
C ARG A 368 7.91 -32.10 -7.99
N ILE A 369 8.38 -31.12 -7.22
CA ILE A 369 9.30 -30.07 -7.69
C ILE A 369 10.50 -29.92 -6.77
N LYS A 370 11.62 -29.38 -7.28
CA LYS A 370 12.78 -29.06 -6.44
C LYS A 370 12.41 -27.99 -5.42
N VAL A 371 13.05 -28.02 -4.25
CA VAL A 371 12.88 -26.96 -3.23
C VAL A 371 13.23 -25.56 -3.77
N GLU A 372 14.13 -25.49 -4.75
CA GLU A 372 14.51 -24.26 -5.47
C GLU A 372 13.38 -23.69 -6.34
N ASN A 373 12.32 -24.45 -6.63
CA ASN A 373 11.20 -24.01 -7.47
C ASN A 373 9.97 -23.55 -6.67
N LEU A 374 10.07 -23.41 -5.35
CA LEU A 374 8.99 -22.93 -4.50
C LEU A 374 9.44 -21.70 -3.70
N ARG A 375 8.56 -20.70 -3.61
CA ARG A 375 8.78 -19.43 -2.90
C ARG A 375 7.60 -19.11 -1.99
N VAL A 376 7.87 -18.44 -0.87
CA VAL A 376 6.89 -18.01 0.14
C VAL A 376 7.02 -16.52 0.43
#